data_AF-A0A847PTR4-F1
#
_entry.id   AF-A0A847PTR4-F1
#
_cell.length_a   1.000
_cell.length_b   1.000
_cell.length_c   1.000
_cell.angle_alpha   90.00
_cell.angle_beta   90.00
_cell.angle_gamma   90.00
#
_symmetry.space_group_name_H-M   'P 1'
#
loop_
_entity.id
_entity.type
_entity.pdbx_description
1 polymer ?
#
loop_
_entity_poly.entity_id
_entity_poly.type
_entity_poly.pdbx_seq_one_letter_code
_entity_poly.pdbx_strand_id
1 'polypeptide(L)' 'RTGKLRRSFLKTSIAVDTDKKVILGWKISQKTDHDVKHAKTLIRQSNKSRKSQCYVMDKGYDSEEIHA' A
#
# COMPACT_ATOMS: atom_id res chain seq x y z
N ARG A 1 18.79 10.93 -24.00
CA ARG A 1 17.79 11.13 -22.90
C ARG A 1 16.64 11.94 -23.49
N THR A 2 15.42 11.41 -23.57
CA THR A 2 14.26 12.11 -24.17
C THR A 2 13.89 13.32 -23.30
N GLY A 3 13.77 14.52 -23.86
CA GLY A 3 13.55 15.80 -23.14
C GLY A 3 12.20 15.94 -22.40
N LYS A 4 11.63 14.84 -21.89
CA LYS A 4 10.39 14.84 -21.11
C LYS A 4 10.65 15.42 -19.73
N LEU A 5 9.78 16.34 -19.31
CA LEU A 5 9.78 16.88 -17.95
C LEU A 5 9.57 15.74 -16.94
N ARG A 6 10.53 15.54 -16.03
CA ARG A 6 10.42 14.48 -15.02
C ARG A 6 9.43 14.93 -13.94
N ARG A 7 8.20 14.45 -14.01
CA ARG A 7 7.19 14.69 -12.97
C ARG A 7 7.62 13.99 -11.69
N SER A 8 7.64 14.71 -10.57
CA SER A 8 7.74 14.12 -9.23
C SER A 8 6.39 13.50 -8.88
N PHE A 9 6.40 12.24 -8.43
CA PHE A 9 5.20 11.56 -7.97
C PHE A 9 5.27 11.41 -6.47
N LEU A 10 4.17 11.68 -5.77
CA LEU A 10 4.00 11.32 -4.37
C LEU A 10 2.82 10.35 -4.30
N LYS A 11 3.11 9.10 -3.93
CA LYS A 11 2.09 8.07 -3.73
C LYS A 11 2.07 7.69 -2.27
N THR A 12 0.89 7.79 -1.66
CA THR A 12 0.65 7.42 -0.27
C THR A 12 -0.42 6.35 -0.21
N SER A 13 -0.13 5.28 0.51
CA SER A 13 -1.07 4.20 0.81
C SER A 13 -1.22 4.07 2.31
N ILE A 14 -2.44 3.83 2.78
CA ILE A 14 -2.79 3.70 4.20
C ILE A 14 -3.59 2.41 4.43
N ALA A 15 -3.34 1.76 5.57
CA ALA A 15 -4.15 0.66 6.06
C ALA A 15 -5.02 1.16 7.20
N VAL A 16 -6.32 0.88 7.14
CA VAL A 16 -7.31 1.40 8.09
C VAL A 16 -8.09 0.24 8.68
N ASP A 17 -8.30 0.29 10.00
CA ASP A 17 -9.22 -0.59 10.70
C ASP A 17 -10.67 -0.22 10.34
N THR A 18 -11.41 -1.14 9.73
CA THR A 18 -12.76 -0.85 9.22
C THR A 18 -13.81 -0.68 10.31
N ASP A 19 -13.56 -1.19 11.51
CA ASP A 19 -14.44 -1.11 12.67
C ASP A 19 -14.13 0.15 13.48
N LYS A 20 -12.88 0.28 13.94
CA LYS A 20 -12.43 1.38 14.81
C LYS A 20 -12.10 2.67 14.07
N LYS A 21 -12.01 2.64 12.73
CA LYS A 21 -11.65 3.78 11.87
C LYS A 21 -10.28 4.40 12.19
N VAL A 22 -9.36 3.60 12.70
CA VAL A 22 -7.98 4.03 13.02
C VAL A 22 -6.99 3.60 11.93
N ILE A 23 -5.96 4.41 11.71
CA ILE A 23 -4.87 4.06 10.78
C ILE A 23 -3.93 3.05 11.46
N LEU A 24 -3.73 1.90 10.83
CA LEU A 24 -2.88 0.82 11.33
C LEU A 24 -1.50 0.79 10.66
N GLY A 25 -1.35 1.47 9.52
CA GLY A 25 -0.08 1.54 8.81
C GLY A 25 -0.11 2.44 7.59
N TRP A 26 1.07 2.78 7.08
CA TRP A 26 1.22 3.61 5.89
C TRP A 26 2.47 3.25 5.08
N LYS A 27 2.45 3.66 3.80
CA LYS A 27 3.62 3.65 2.91
C LYS A 27 3.58 4.86 1.99
N ILE A 28 4.68 5.61 1.96
CA ILE A 28 4.89 6.75 1.07
C ILE A 28 6.01 6.41 0.09
N SER A 29 5.83 6.77 -1.18
CA SER A 29 6.84 6.63 -2.24
C SER A 29 6.89 7.90 -3.08
N GLN A 30 8.11 8.38 -3.37
CA GLN A 30 8.35 9.54 -4.23
C GLN A 30 8.66 9.16 -5.70
N LYS A 31 8.34 7.91 -6.07
CA LYS A 31 8.55 7.36 -7.41
C LYS A 31 7.28 6.72 -7.93
N THR A 32 7.19 6.61 -9.25
CA THR A 32 6.15 5.86 -9.95
C THR A 32 6.34 4.37 -9.71
N ASP A 33 5.75 3.86 -8.63
CA ASP A 33 5.70 2.44 -8.29
C ASP A 33 4.26 1.90 -8.40
N HIS A 34 4.15 0.63 -8.76
CA HIS A 34 2.89 -0.12 -8.68
C HIS A 34 2.45 -0.29 -7.24
N ASP A 35 1.13 -0.24 -7.00
CA ASP A 35 0.54 -0.29 -5.66
C ASP A 35 0.85 -1.59 -4.92
N VAL A 36 1.00 -2.71 -5.64
CA VAL A 36 1.48 -3.99 -5.08
C VAL A 36 2.76 -3.87 -4.24
N LYS A 37 3.68 -2.96 -4.58
CA LYS A 37 4.92 -2.76 -3.81
C LYS A 37 4.65 -2.19 -2.40
N HIS A 38 3.50 -1.55 -2.20
CA HIS A 38 3.07 -1.03 -0.91
C HIS A 38 2.35 -2.10 -0.07
N ALA A 39 1.68 -3.08 -0.69
CA ALA A 39 0.86 -4.11 -0.02
C ALA A 39 1.60 -4.80 1.13
N LYS A 40 2.76 -5.42 0.86
CA LYS A 40 3.52 -6.19 1.84
C LYS A 40 3.88 -5.36 3.08
N THR A 41 4.22 -4.09 2.87
CA THR A 41 4.55 -3.18 3.97
C THR A 41 3.31 -2.86 4.81
N LEU A 42 2.17 -2.59 4.16
CA LEU A 42 0.90 -2.29 4.84
C LEU A 42 0.39 -3.48 5.63
N ILE A 43 0.31 -4.67 5.02
CA ILE A 43 -0.16 -5.90 5.67
C ILE A 43 0.70 -6.24 6.89
N ARG A 44 2.02 -6.07 6.77
CA ARG A 44 2.94 -6.30 7.89
C ARG A 44 2.72 -5.31 9.03
N GLN A 45 2.55 -4.03 8.73
CA GLN A 45 2.28 -3.01 9.75
C GLN A 45 0.93 -3.24 10.44
N SER A 46 -0.13 -3.49 9.66
CA SER A 46 -1.45 -3.77 10.22
C SER A 46 -1.45 -5.01 11.10
N ASN A 47 -0.85 -6.12 10.64
CA ASN A 47 -0.76 -7.37 11.41
C ASN A 47 0.04 -7.23 12.71
N LYS A 48 1.02 -6.32 12.77
CA LYS A 48 1.77 -6.03 14.00
C LYS A 48 0.87 -5.39 15.07
N SER A 49 -0.10 -4.57 14.65
CA SER A 49 -1.05 -3.93 15.56
C SER A 49 -2.27 -4.80 15.85
N ARG A 50 -2.86 -5.42 14.82
CA ARG A 50 -4.07 -6.24 14.90
C ARG A 50 -4.07 -7.25 13.75
N LYS A 51 -4.06 -8.54 14.07
CA LYS A 51 -4.28 -9.58 13.06
C LYS A 51 -5.69 -9.44 12.49
N SER A 52 -5.79 -9.29 11.19
CA SER A 52 -7.07 -9.28 10.47
C SER A 52 -7.34 -10.66 9.87
N GLN A 53 -8.62 -11.04 9.79
CA GLN A 53 -9.05 -12.24 9.07
C GLN A 53 -8.98 -12.05 7.55
N CYS A 54 -9.21 -10.82 7.08
CA CYS A 54 -9.14 -10.48 5.66
C CYS A 54 -8.67 -9.03 5.47
N TYR A 55 -8.20 -8.75 4.27
CA TYR A 55 -7.83 -7.41 3.83
C TYR A 55 -8.63 -7.09 2.57
N VAL A 56 -9.38 -5.99 2.60
CA VAL A 56 -10.04 -5.43 1.41
C VAL A 56 -9.11 -4.39 0.83
N MET A 57 -8.74 -4.56 -0.44
CA MET A 57 -7.81 -3.67 -1.14
C MET A 57 -8.35 -3.31 -2.52
N ASP A 58 -7.87 -2.19 -3.06
CA ASP A 58 -8.15 -1.81 -4.45
C ASP A 58 -7.56 -2.83 -5.44
N LYS A 59 -8.16 -2.94 -6.63
CA LYS A 59 -7.70 -3.87 -7.68
C LYS A 59 -6.24 -3.63 -8.09
N GLY A 60 -5.70 -2.43 -7.94
CA GLY A 60 -4.29 -2.15 -8.21
C GLY A 60 -3.30 -2.92 -7.31
N TYR A 61 -3.78 -3.52 -6.22
CA TYR A 61 -3.01 -4.40 -5.35
C TYR A 61 -3.09 -5.88 -5.73
N ASP A 62 -3.96 -6.25 -6.68
CA ASP A 62 -4.15 -7.64 -7.12
C ASP A 62 -2.86 -8.21 -7.74
N SER A 63 -2.26 -9.19 -7.05
CA SER A 63 -1.01 -9.84 -7.46
C SER A 63 -0.80 -11.14 -6.71
N GLU A 64 -0.45 -12.21 -7.43
CA GLU A 64 -0.12 -13.50 -6.80
C GLU A 64 1.03 -13.41 -5.78
N GLU A 65 1.93 -12.44 -5.91
CA GLU A 65 3.06 -12.26 -4.98
C GLU A 65 2.65 -11.87 -3.56
N ILE A 66 1.41 -11.38 -3.36
CA ILE A 66 0.89 -10.98 -2.05
C ILE A 66 -0.02 -12.03 -1.42
N HIS A 67 -0.29 -13.14 -2.11
CA HIS A 67 -1.12 -14.26 -1.64
C HIS A 67 -0.35 -15.30 -0.81
N ALA A 68 0.94 -15.08 -0.53
CA ALA A 68 1.84 -16.00 0.17
C ALA A 68 1.83 -15.85 1.71
#